data_AF-A0A973D0H3-F1
#
_entry.id   AF-A0A973D0H3-F1
#
_cell.length_a   1.000
_cell.length_b   1.000
_cell.length_c   1.000
_cell.angle_alpha   90.00
_cell.angle_beta   90.00
_cell.angle_gamma   90.00
#
_symmetry.space_group_name_H-M   'P 1'
#
loop_
_entity.id
_entity.type
_entity.pdbx_description
1 polymer ?
#
loop_
_entity_poly.entity_id
_entity_poly.type
_entity_poly.pdbx_seq_one_letter_code
_entity_poly.pdbx_strand_id
1 'polypeptide(L)'
;MEHAQVYYRDLNQEGLGHLTDQVFSGFQLEAAQRNEAQQAATKRSDTYIAELKDADALVLAVPMYNFSTPSTVKAWIDHIARAGVSFSYGENGPVGLLNVKRRMSYQPVVASMQAVPLIISRLGSSKF
;
A
#
# COMPACT_ATOMS: atom_id res chain seq x y z
N MET A 1 -5.41 28.62 3.54
CA MET A 1 -4.55 27.51 3.07
C MET A 1 -5.33 26.25 3.26
N GLU A 2 -5.58 25.49 2.20
CA GLU A 2 -6.27 24.20 2.31
C GLU A 2 -5.31 23.19 2.95
N HIS A 3 -5.78 22.44 3.95
CA HIS A 3 -4.95 21.46 4.67
C HIS A 3 -5.02 20.11 3.95
N ALA A 4 -3.89 19.65 3.41
CA ALA A 4 -3.78 18.28 2.90
C ALA A 4 -3.70 17.31 4.10
N GLN A 5 -4.52 16.26 4.10
CA GLN A 5 -4.37 15.16 5.06
C GLN A 5 -3.30 14.21 4.52
N VAL A 6 -2.35 13.87 5.38
CA VAL A 6 -1.18 13.05 5.01
C VAL A 6 -1.05 11.87 5.95
N TYR A 7 -1.08 10.66 5.41
CA TYR A 7 -0.63 9.46 6.09
C TYR A 7 0.83 9.21 5.72
N TYR A 8 1.70 9.35 6.72
CA TYR A 8 3.13 9.09 6.58
C TYR A 8 3.43 7.67 7.07
N ARG A 9 4.16 6.90 6.26
CA ARG A 9 4.51 5.51 6.52
C ARG A 9 6.00 5.29 6.30
N ASP A 10 6.73 4.89 7.35
CA ASP A 10 8.13 4.46 7.22
C ASP A 10 8.17 2.93 7.21
N LEU A 11 8.30 2.38 6.00
CA LEU A 11 8.25 0.93 5.79
C LEU A 11 9.40 0.17 6.48
N ASN A 12 10.48 0.85 6.89
CA ASN A 12 11.57 0.20 7.63
C ASN A 12 11.30 0.12 9.13
N GLN A 13 10.48 1.01 9.69
CA GLN A 13 10.20 1.07 11.13
C GLN A 13 8.90 0.34 11.52
N GLU A 14 8.03 0.03 10.55
CA GLU A 14 6.70 -0.52 10.82
C GLU A 14 6.64 -2.01 11.16
N GLY A 15 7.76 -2.75 11.02
CA GLY A 15 7.77 -4.19 11.25
C GLY A 15 6.70 -4.90 10.42
N LEU A 16 6.58 -4.54 9.13
CA LEU A 16 5.54 -4.96 8.20
C LEU A 16 5.28 -6.47 8.21
N GLY A 17 6.34 -7.27 8.40
CA GLY A 17 6.31 -8.72 8.19
C GLY A 17 6.11 -9.06 6.71
N HIS A 18 6.35 -10.31 6.34
CA HIS A 18 5.94 -10.84 5.04
C HIS A 18 4.54 -11.44 5.13
N LEU A 19 3.88 -11.62 3.98
CA LEU A 19 2.67 -12.43 3.94
C LEU A 19 2.99 -13.85 4.44
N THR A 20 2.11 -14.34 5.30
CA THR A 20 2.12 -15.72 5.78
C THR A 20 0.85 -16.41 5.31
N ASP A 21 0.82 -17.74 5.39
CA ASP A 21 -0.38 -18.54 5.07
C ASP A 21 -1.60 -18.09 5.88
N GLN A 22 -1.40 -17.68 7.14
CA GLN A 22 -2.49 -17.17 7.98
C GLN A 22 -3.07 -15.86 7.43
N VAL A 23 -2.23 -14.91 7.01
CA VAL A 23 -2.69 -13.66 6.40
C VAL A 23 -3.40 -13.96 5.09
N PHE A 24 -2.81 -14.83 4.26
CA PHE A 24 -3.36 -15.19 2.95
C PHE A 24 -4.71 -15.91 3.08
N SER A 25 -4.88 -16.79 4.07
CA SER A 25 -6.16 -17.44 4.37
C SER A 25 -7.27 -16.43 4.69
N GLY A 26 -6.92 -15.32 5.37
CA GLY A 26 -7.86 -14.24 5.63
C GLY A 26 -8.20 -13.41 4.38
N PHE A 27 -7.28 -13.29 3.43
CA PHE A 27 -7.52 -12.57 2.17
C PHE A 27 -8.55 -13.27 1.28
N GLN A 28 -8.72 -14.58 1.40
CA GLN A 28 -9.69 -15.37 0.65
C GLN A 28 -11.13 -15.23 1.16
N LEU A 29 -11.32 -14.56 2.30
CA LEU A 29 -12.61 -14.43 2.97
C LEU A 29 -13.07 -12.97 3.02
N GLU A 30 -14.38 -12.78 2.89
CA GLU A 30 -15.00 -11.50 3.22
C GLU A 30 -14.77 -11.16 4.69
N ALA A 31 -14.68 -9.86 5.02
CA ALA A 31 -14.32 -9.42 6.37
C ALA A 31 -15.25 -10.03 7.46
N ALA A 32 -16.55 -10.17 7.15
CA ALA A 32 -17.55 -10.74 8.04
C ALA A 32 -17.39 -12.27 8.27
N GLN A 33 -16.64 -12.96 7.43
CA GLN A 33 -16.45 -14.42 7.49
C GLN A 33 -15.14 -14.82 8.19
N ARG A 34 -14.27 -13.87 8.50
CA ARG A 34 -12.98 -14.13 9.16
C ARG A 34 -13.18 -14.43 10.64
N ASN A 35 -12.49 -15.45 11.14
CA ASN A 35 -12.37 -15.65 12.58
C ASN A 35 -11.42 -14.60 13.22
N GLU A 36 -11.35 -14.57 14.56
CA GLU A 36 -10.52 -13.59 15.29
C GLU A 36 -9.05 -13.60 14.87
N ALA A 37 -8.46 -14.78 14.68
CA ALA A 37 -7.06 -14.92 14.28
C ALA A 37 -6.80 -14.39 12.85
N GLN A 38 -7.77 -14.57 11.94
CA GLN A 38 -7.71 -14.05 10.58
C GLN A 38 -7.97 -12.55 10.53
N GLN A 39 -8.89 -12.04 11.34
CA GLN A 39 -9.11 -10.59 11.50
C GLN A 39 -7.84 -9.93 12.01
N ALA A 40 -7.22 -10.47 13.06
CA ALA A 40 -5.96 -9.97 13.59
C ALA A 40 -4.83 -9.98 12.53
N ALA A 41 -4.70 -11.09 11.79
CA ALA A 41 -3.70 -11.23 10.74
C ALA A 41 -3.91 -10.27 9.55
N THR A 42 -5.15 -9.96 9.19
CA THR A 42 -5.48 -9.10 8.04
C THR A 42 -5.59 -7.61 8.38
N LYS A 43 -5.70 -7.26 9.67
CA LYS A 43 -5.91 -5.89 10.15
C LYS A 43 -4.96 -4.85 9.55
N ARG A 44 -3.67 -5.19 9.41
CA ARG A 44 -2.67 -4.30 8.81
C ARG A 44 -2.97 -4.01 7.34
N SER A 45 -3.25 -5.06 6.57
CA SER A 45 -3.64 -4.95 5.16
C SER A 45 -4.92 -4.13 5.00
N ASP A 46 -5.92 -4.39 5.84
CA ASP A 46 -7.18 -3.63 5.83
C ASP A 46 -6.93 -2.13 6.09
N THR A 47 -6.01 -1.80 7.01
CA THR A 47 -5.60 -0.41 7.28
C THR A 47 -4.97 0.26 6.06
N TYR A 48 -3.96 -0.36 5.44
CA TYR A 48 -3.29 0.23 4.28
C TYR A 48 -4.23 0.39 3.08
N ILE A 49 -5.13 -0.57 2.85
CA ILE A 49 -6.12 -0.45 1.79
C ILE A 49 -7.12 0.66 2.11
N ALA A 50 -7.53 0.84 3.36
CA ALA A 50 -8.40 1.95 3.75
C ALA A 50 -7.73 3.31 3.51
N GLU A 51 -6.46 3.45 3.86
CA GLU A 51 -5.67 4.66 3.57
C GLU A 51 -5.58 4.94 2.07
N LEU A 52 -5.32 3.91 1.26
CA LEU A 52 -5.30 4.05 -0.19
C LEU A 52 -6.68 4.38 -0.77
N LYS A 53 -7.76 3.82 -0.22
CA LYS A 53 -9.12 4.14 -0.67
C LYS A 53 -9.50 5.60 -0.43
N ASP A 54 -9.04 6.19 0.66
CA ASP A 54 -9.30 7.60 1.01
C ASP A 54 -8.37 8.59 0.28
N ALA A 55 -7.28 8.10 -0.31
CA ALA A 55 -6.24 8.94 -0.88
C ALA A 55 -6.51 9.37 -2.32
N ASP A 56 -6.25 10.65 -2.60
CA ASP A 56 -6.20 11.14 -3.98
C ASP A 56 -4.85 10.85 -4.64
N ALA A 57 -3.78 10.78 -3.84
CA ALA A 57 -2.42 10.60 -4.33
C ALA A 57 -1.58 9.67 -3.45
N LEU A 58 -0.78 8.83 -4.11
CA LEU A 58 0.24 7.99 -3.50
C LEU A 58 1.63 8.43 -3.98
N VAL A 59 2.50 8.78 -3.03
CA VAL A 59 3.91 9.10 -3.25
C VAL A 59 4.77 8.02 -2.60
N LEU A 60 5.42 7.24 -3.45
CA LEU A 60 6.43 6.27 -3.04
C LEU A 60 7.79 6.90 -3.33
N ALA A 61 8.52 7.21 -2.27
CA ALA A 61 9.88 7.67 -2.37
C ALA A 61 10.74 6.52 -1.82
N VAL A 62 11.42 5.81 -2.72
CA VAL A 62 12.07 4.52 -2.42
C VAL A 62 13.47 4.50 -3.04
N PRO A 63 14.49 4.00 -2.31
CA PRO A 63 15.82 3.84 -2.90
C PRO A 63 15.84 2.66 -3.89
N MET A 64 16.86 2.61 -4.75
CA MET A 64 17.19 1.41 -5.53
C MET A 64 18.23 0.58 -4.78
N TYR A 65 17.90 -0.66 -4.40
CA TYR A 65 18.85 -1.62 -3.87
C TYR A 65 18.98 -2.79 -4.84
N ASN A 66 20.22 -3.12 -5.24
CA ASN A 66 20.51 -4.24 -6.16
C ASN A 66 19.60 -4.23 -7.40
N PHE A 67 19.48 -3.08 -8.05
CA PHE A 67 18.67 -2.88 -9.28
C PHE A 67 17.14 -3.05 -9.09
N SER A 68 16.63 -3.04 -7.85
CA SER A 68 15.21 -3.18 -7.56
C SER A 68 14.76 -2.33 -6.36
N THR A 69 13.47 -2.38 -6.03
CA THR A 69 12.92 -1.79 -4.80
C THR A 69 13.31 -2.62 -3.58
N PRO A 70 13.46 -2.01 -2.38
CA PRO A 70 13.68 -2.74 -1.14
C PRO A 70 12.60 -3.80 -0.89
N SER A 71 12.95 -4.91 -0.23
CA SER A 71 12.03 -6.00 0.08
C SER A 71 10.85 -5.56 0.96
N THR A 72 11.03 -4.54 1.80
CA THR A 72 9.97 -3.92 2.61
C THR A 72 8.90 -3.25 1.75
N VAL A 73 9.29 -2.61 0.64
CA VAL A 73 8.34 -2.06 -0.34
C VAL A 73 7.53 -3.18 -0.98
N LYS A 74 8.18 -4.29 -1.35
CA LYS A 74 7.48 -5.47 -1.89
C LYS A 74 6.51 -6.07 -0.86
N ALA A 75 6.92 -6.20 0.40
CA ALA A 75 6.04 -6.70 1.46
C ALA A 75 4.81 -5.80 1.66
N TRP A 76 5.00 -4.47 1.60
CA TRP A 76 3.87 -3.53 1.62
C TRP A 76 2.95 -3.69 0.41
N ILE A 77 3.50 -3.84 -0.81
CA ILE A 77 2.73 -4.12 -2.03
C ILE A 77 1.90 -5.39 -1.86
N ASP A 78 2.48 -6.44 -1.30
CA ASP A 78 1.80 -7.71 -1.05
C ASP A 78 0.61 -7.57 -0.08
N HIS A 79 0.72 -6.69 0.91
CA HIS A 79 -0.39 -6.39 1.80
C HIS A 79 -1.53 -5.62 1.12
N ILE A 80 -1.25 -4.80 0.11
CA ILE A 80 -2.28 -3.98 -0.55
C ILE A 80 -2.83 -4.61 -1.83
N ALA A 81 -2.16 -5.61 -2.41
CA ALA A 81 -2.59 -6.31 -3.62
C ALA A 81 -3.55 -7.46 -3.28
N ARG A 82 -4.86 -7.17 -3.25
CA ARG A 82 -5.90 -8.14 -2.86
C ARG A 82 -7.01 -8.20 -3.89
N ALA A 83 -7.19 -9.39 -4.47
CA ALA A 83 -8.25 -9.66 -5.44
C ALA A 83 -9.62 -9.41 -4.82
N GLY A 84 -10.52 -8.77 -5.57
CA GLY A 84 -11.85 -8.34 -5.11
C GLY A 84 -11.84 -7.12 -4.19
N VAL A 85 -10.67 -6.65 -3.73
CA VAL A 85 -10.57 -5.54 -2.76
C VAL A 85 -9.87 -4.32 -3.35
N SER A 86 -8.69 -4.49 -3.94
CA SER A 86 -7.87 -3.41 -4.53
C SER A 86 -7.60 -3.63 -6.02
N PHE A 87 -7.79 -4.85 -6.51
CA PHE A 87 -7.82 -5.17 -7.93
C PHE A 87 -8.81 -6.31 -8.21
N SER A 88 -9.21 -6.50 -9.46
CA SER A 88 -9.95 -7.67 -9.95
C SER A 88 -9.31 -8.21 -11.23
N TYR A 89 -9.72 -9.39 -11.70
CA TYR A 89 -9.29 -9.91 -13.00
C TYR A 89 -10.33 -9.56 -14.06
N GLY A 90 -9.93 -8.84 -15.10
CA GLY A 90 -10.72 -8.60 -16.31
C GLY A 90 -10.21 -9.44 -17.49
N GLU A 91 -10.83 -9.25 -18.66
CA GLU A 91 -10.50 -10.00 -19.88
C GLU A 91 -9.02 -9.91 -20.29
N ASN A 92 -8.39 -8.75 -20.03
CA ASN A 92 -6.98 -8.49 -20.37
C ASN A 92 -6.03 -8.58 -19.17
N GLY A 93 -6.44 -9.21 -18.06
CA GLY A 93 -5.65 -9.35 -16.85
C GLY A 93 -6.10 -8.44 -15.70
N PRO A 94 -5.24 -8.21 -14.68
CA PRO A 94 -5.60 -7.46 -13.48
C PRO A 94 -5.98 -6.00 -13.76
N VAL A 95 -7.09 -5.54 -13.17
CA VAL A 95 -7.59 -4.17 -13.22
C VAL A 95 -7.65 -3.59 -11.80
N GLY A 96 -7.06 -2.41 -11.60
CA GLY A 96 -7.10 -1.74 -10.30
C GLY A 96 -8.50 -1.23 -9.94
N LEU A 97 -8.89 -1.36 -8.67
CA LEU A 97 -10.19 -0.93 -8.13
C LEU A 97 -10.08 0.36 -7.30
N LEU A 98 -8.88 0.88 -7.08
CA LEU A 98 -8.63 2.06 -6.25
C LEU A 98 -8.44 3.31 -7.12
N ASN A 99 -9.13 4.40 -6.78
CA ASN A 99 -9.08 5.67 -7.51
C ASN A 99 -7.93 6.59 -7.05
N VAL A 100 -6.73 6.03 -6.86
CA VAL A 100 -5.56 6.77 -6.40
C VAL A 100 -4.72 7.23 -7.59
N LYS A 101 -4.48 8.54 -7.70
CA LYS A 101 -3.53 9.06 -8.69
C LYS A 101 -2.11 8.68 -8.26
N ARG A 102 -1.45 7.85 -9.07
CA ARG A 102 -0.10 7.37 -8.78
C ARG A 102 0.93 8.44 -9.16
N ARG A 103 1.80 8.82 -8.23
CA ARG A 103 2.99 9.62 -8.51
C ARG A 103 4.21 8.95 -7.89
N MET A 104 4.96 8.22 -8.71
CA MET A 104 6.20 7.57 -8.29
C MET A 104 7.37 8.52 -8.57
N SER A 105 8.14 8.86 -7.55
CA SER A 105 9.43 9.56 -7.73
C SER A 105 10.56 8.58 -7.48
N TYR A 106 11.23 8.19 -8.55
CA TYR A 106 12.40 7.32 -8.49
C TYR A 106 13.65 8.17 -8.23
N GLN A 107 14.40 7.87 -7.16
CA GLN A 107 15.72 8.46 -6.98
C GLN A 107 16.79 7.38 -7.21
N PRO A 108 17.59 7.47 -8.28
CA PRO A 108 18.76 6.63 -8.44
C PRO A 108 19.79 7.08 -7.40
N VAL A 109 20.00 6.28 -6.35
CA VAL A 109 20.99 6.61 -5.34
C VAL A 109 22.25 5.79 -5.57
N VAL A 110 23.24 6.43 -6.20
CA VAL A 110 24.64 6.21 -5.82
C VAL A 110 24.89 7.24 -4.71
N ALA A 111 25.14 6.80 -3.47
CA ALA A 111 25.37 7.62 -2.26
C ALA A 111 24.15 8.14 -1.46
N SER A 112 23.50 7.25 -0.71
CA SER A 112 22.94 7.44 0.64
C SER A 112 21.92 6.33 0.94
N MET A 113 22.21 5.50 1.96
CA MET A 113 21.32 4.42 2.42
C MET A 113 20.17 4.94 3.29
N GLN A 114 19.75 6.19 3.12
CA GLN A 114 18.73 6.77 3.98
C GLN A 114 17.34 6.35 3.51
N ALA A 115 16.50 5.94 4.47
CA ALA A 115 15.12 5.58 4.23
C ALA A 115 14.37 6.79 3.67
N VAL A 116 13.68 6.60 2.56
CA VAL A 116 12.81 7.62 1.99
C VAL A 116 11.36 7.17 2.25
N PRO A 117 10.47 8.06 2.73
CA PRO A 117 9.18 7.66 3.27
C PRO A 117 8.11 7.41 2.21
N LEU A 118 7.11 6.59 2.57
CA LEU A 118 5.85 6.51 1.86
C LEU A 118 4.92 7.62 2.38
N ILE A 119 4.38 8.43 1.45
CA ILE A 119 3.45 9.51 1.75
C ILE A 119 2.16 9.26 0.97
N ILE A 120 1.06 9.11 1.69
CA ILE A 120 -0.29 9.01 1.13
C ILE A 120 -1.01 10.31 1.46
N SER A 121 -1.60 10.98 0.47
CA SER A 121 -2.24 12.29 0.70
C SER A 121 -3.61 12.41 0.05
N ARG A 122 -4.51 13.10 0.75
CA ARG A 122 -5.79 13.58 0.24
C ARG A 122 -5.72 15.09 0.00
N LEU A 123 -6.04 15.53 -1.21
CA LEU A 123 -6.11 16.94 -1.58
C LEU A 123 -7.59 17.34 -1.55
N GLY A 124 -7.92 18.43 -0.83
CA GLY A 124 -9.29 18.93 -0.80
C GLY A 124 -9.84 19.19 -2.22
N SER A 125 -11.08 18.77 -2.43
CA SER A 125 -11.69 18.71 -3.75
C SER A 125 -12.16 20.10 -4.22
N SER A 126 -11.36 20.78 -5.04
CA SER A 126 -11.86 21.86 -5.89
C SER A 126 -12.22 21.28 -7.26
N LYS A 127 -13.51 21.11 -7.54
CA LYS A 127 -14.02 20.98 -8.91
C LYS A 127 -13.74 22.30 -9.63
N PHE A 128 -13.18 22.24 -10.84
CA PHE A 128 -13.29 23.34 -11.80
C PHE A 128 -14.68 23.31 -12.44
#